data_AF-A0A7M3WAG9-F1
#
_entry.id   AF-A0A7M3WAG9-F1
#
_cell.length_a   1.000
_cell.length_b   1.000
_cell.length_c   1.000
_cell.angle_alpha   90.00
_cell.angle_beta   90.00
_cell.angle_gamma   90.00
#
_symmetry.space_group_name_H-M   'P 1'
#
loop_
_entity.id
_entity.type
_entity.pdbx_description
1 polymer ?
#
loop_
_entity_poly.entity_id
_entity_poly.type
_entity_poly.pdbx_seq_one_letter_code
_entity_poly.pdbx_strand_id
1 'polypeptide(L)'
;GIKGIGPKTGLKLIKKFGTLEAVCEAKEKEVPERLSEIREIFLNHPAVDVDDAQLQQGQVDRKGLVQYLQEERQFSQRRMDQAFEKLKEGGYLREGGQTSLFSFDG
;
A
#
# COMPACT_ATOMS: atom_id res chain seq x y z
N GLY A 1 -16.33 -15.67 -5.33
CA GLY A 1 -15.57 -16.89 -5.67
C GLY A 1 -16.53 -18.02 -5.99
N ILE A 2 -16.13 -19.03 -6.76
CA ILE A 2 -17.00 -20.16 -7.15
C ILE A 2 -16.92 -21.27 -6.08
N LYS A 3 -18.08 -21.69 -5.54
CA LYS A 3 -18.14 -22.75 -4.53
C LYS A 3 -17.48 -24.04 -5.04
N GLY A 4 -16.54 -24.57 -4.27
CA GLY A 4 -15.75 -25.77 -4.61
C GLY A 4 -14.50 -25.50 -5.47
N ILE A 5 -14.22 -24.24 -5.83
CA ILE A 5 -12.99 -23.85 -6.53
C ILE A 5 -12.20 -22.90 -5.63
N GLY A 6 -11.16 -23.44 -4.98
CA GLY A 6 -10.20 -22.65 -4.19
C GLY A 6 -9.09 -22.02 -5.05
N PRO A 7 -8.20 -21.21 -4.45
CA PRO A 7 -7.18 -20.43 -5.17
C PRO A 7 -6.27 -21.25 -6.08
N LYS A 8 -5.73 -22.37 -5.57
CA LYS A 8 -4.83 -23.26 -6.33
C LYS A 8 -5.54 -23.87 -7.56
N THR A 9 -6.76 -24.36 -7.37
CA THR A 9 -7.55 -24.95 -8.45
C THR A 9 -8.01 -23.88 -9.44
N GLY A 10 -8.43 -22.71 -8.96
CA GLY A 10 -8.83 -21.57 -9.79
C GLY A 10 -7.71 -21.14 -10.73
N LEU A 11 -6.49 -20.97 -10.20
CA LEU A 11 -5.32 -20.62 -11.02
C LEU A 11 -5.04 -21.68 -12.10
N LYS A 12 -5.11 -22.97 -11.76
CA LYS A 12 -4.92 -24.07 -12.72
C LYS A 12 -5.97 -24.04 -13.83
N LEU A 13 -7.22 -23.75 -13.50
CA LEU A 13 -8.32 -23.69 -14.45
C LEU A 13 -8.21 -22.48 -15.38
N ILE A 14 -7.93 -21.29 -14.85
CA ILE A 14 -7.72 -20.09 -15.66
C ILE A 14 -6.54 -20.27 -16.62
N LYS A 15 -5.41 -20.85 -16.17
CA LYS A 15 -4.28 -21.16 -17.06
C LYS A 15 -4.64 -22.15 -18.17
N LYS A 16 -5.59 -23.07 -17.92
CA LYS A 16 -6.00 -24.09 -18.89
C LYS A 16 -7.04 -23.58 -19.90
N PHE A 17 -8.01 -22.80 -19.45
CA PHE A 17 -9.19 -22.42 -20.22
C PHE A 17 -9.23 -20.94 -20.62
N GLY A 18 -8.32 -20.11 -20.10
CA GLY A 18 -8.16 -18.70 -20.46
C GLY A 18 -9.14 -17.76 -19.78
N THR A 19 -10.45 -18.02 -19.89
CA THR A 19 -11.51 -17.12 -19.39
C THR A 19 -12.34 -17.75 -18.28
N LEU A 20 -13.03 -16.93 -17.48
CA LEU A 20 -13.91 -17.44 -16.43
C LEU A 20 -15.11 -18.19 -17.02
N GLU A 21 -15.65 -17.72 -18.14
CA GLU A 21 -16.76 -18.32 -18.87
C GLU A 21 -16.41 -19.72 -19.34
N ALA A 22 -15.24 -19.89 -19.98
CA ALA A 22 -14.77 -21.21 -20.40
C ALA A 22 -14.52 -22.15 -19.21
N VAL A 23 -14.07 -21.60 -18.06
CA VAL A 23 -13.96 -22.40 -16.82
C VAL A 23 -15.33 -22.80 -16.31
N CYS A 24 -16.31 -21.90 -16.31
CA CYS A 24 -17.68 -22.16 -15.88
C CYS A 24 -18.36 -23.21 -16.77
N GLU A 25 -18.20 -23.10 -18.08
CA GLU A 25 -18.66 -24.10 -19.06
C GLU A 25 -18.02 -25.47 -18.79
N ALA A 26 -16.68 -25.54 -18.67
CA ALA A 26 -15.96 -26.79 -18.44
C ALA A 26 -16.18 -27.40 -17.03
N LYS A 27 -16.78 -26.67 -16.10
CA LYS A 27 -17.06 -27.12 -14.72
C LYS A 27 -18.53 -27.16 -14.38
N GLU A 28 -19.41 -26.93 -15.37
CA GLU A 28 -20.86 -26.88 -15.18
C GLU A 28 -21.24 -25.96 -14.01
N LYS A 29 -20.66 -24.75 -14.02
CA LYS A 29 -20.91 -23.70 -13.05
C LYS A 29 -21.57 -22.51 -13.73
N GLU A 30 -22.42 -21.83 -12.99
CA GLU A 30 -23.01 -20.58 -13.45
C GLU A 30 -21.96 -19.48 -13.53
N VAL A 31 -22.01 -18.70 -14.60
CA VAL A 31 -21.22 -17.48 -14.75
C VAL A 31 -21.83 -16.42 -13.83
N PRO A 32 -21.02 -15.71 -13.02
CA PRO A 32 -21.55 -14.62 -12.20
C PRO A 32 -22.23 -13.55 -13.06
N GLU A 33 -23.45 -13.15 -12.68
CA GLU A 33 -24.26 -12.19 -13.46
C GLU A 33 -23.53 -10.86 -13.71
N ARG A 34 -22.81 -10.36 -12.70
CA ARG A 34 -22.09 -9.07 -12.74
C ARG A 34 -20.63 -9.22 -13.20
N LEU A 35 -20.29 -10.26 -13.94
CA LEU A 35 -18.90 -10.51 -14.35
C LEU A 35 -18.30 -9.35 -15.15
N SER A 36 -19.09 -8.72 -16.03
CA SER A 36 -18.67 -7.54 -16.80
C SER A 36 -18.30 -6.37 -15.89
N GLU A 37 -19.17 -6.01 -14.95
CA GLU A 37 -18.92 -4.94 -13.98
C GLU A 37 -17.68 -5.23 -13.11
N ILE A 38 -17.52 -6.48 -12.65
CA ILE A 38 -16.36 -6.88 -11.86
C ILE A 38 -15.08 -6.71 -12.68
N ARG A 39 -15.07 -7.16 -13.93
CA ARG A 39 -13.91 -6.98 -14.82
C ARG A 39 -13.58 -5.52 -15.04
N GLU A 40 -14.59 -4.69 -15.26
CA GLU A 40 -14.42 -3.27 -15.49
C GLU A 40 -13.73 -2.59 -14.31
N ILE A 41 -14.12 -2.94 -13.08
CA ILE A 41 -13.46 -2.42 -11.87
C ILE A 41 -11.98 -2.78 -11.81
N PHE A 42 -11.58 -3.97 -12.28
CA PHE A 42 -10.17 -4.40 -12.24
C PHE A 42 -9.35 -3.90 -13.43
N LEU A 43 -9.97 -3.70 -14.60
CA LEU A 43 -9.30 -3.28 -15.83
C LEU A 43 -9.21 -1.76 -15.94
N ASN A 44 -10.30 -1.07 -15.60
CA ASN A 44 -10.48 0.37 -15.76
C ASN A 44 -10.86 1.02 -14.42
N HIS A 45 -10.17 0.62 -13.35
CA HIS A 45 -10.35 1.24 -12.04
C HIS A 45 -10.04 2.74 -12.13
N PRO A 46 -10.89 3.63 -11.57
CA PRO A 46 -10.55 5.05 -11.49
C PRO A 46 -9.29 5.22 -10.65
N ALA A 47 -8.19 5.57 -11.31
CA ALA A 47 -6.92 5.90 -10.70
C ALA A 47 -6.54 7.33 -11.07
N VAL A 48 -5.82 8.00 -10.17
CA VAL A 48 -5.22 9.31 -10.45
C VAL A 48 -3.78 9.05 -10.86
N ASP A 49 -3.42 9.47 -12.07
CA ASP A 49 -2.03 9.47 -12.50
C ASP A 49 -1.29 10.58 -11.75
N VAL A 50 -0.21 10.20 -11.06
CA VAL A 50 0.66 11.12 -10.33
C VAL A 50 2.05 11.00 -10.94
N ASP A 51 2.62 12.14 -11.35
CA ASP A 51 3.99 12.19 -11.86
C ASP A 51 4.97 11.92 -10.72
N ASP A 52 5.97 11.09 -10.95
CA ASP A 52 7.02 10.77 -9.97
C ASP A 52 7.69 12.04 -9.41
N ALA A 53 7.81 13.11 -10.22
CA ALA A 53 8.37 14.39 -9.79
C ALA A 53 7.53 15.11 -8.72
N GLN A 54 6.23 14.80 -8.63
CA GLN A 54 5.33 15.32 -7.60
C GLN A 54 5.44 14.54 -6.28
N LEU A 55 6.02 13.34 -6.29
CA LEU A 55 6.22 12.51 -5.09
C LEU A 55 7.46 12.98 -4.31
N GLN A 56 7.36 14.17 -3.73
CA GLN A 56 8.41 14.75 -2.90
C GLN A 56 8.16 14.49 -1.43
N GLN A 57 9.11 13.83 -0.76
CA GLN A 57 9.07 13.68 0.69
C GLN A 57 9.33 15.03 1.35
N GLY A 58 8.33 15.53 2.08
CA GLY A 58 8.45 16.76 2.88
C GLY A 58 9.29 16.57 4.13
N GLN A 59 9.68 17.68 4.76
CA GLN A 59 10.30 17.65 6.08
C GLN A 59 9.27 17.35 7.16
N VAL A 60 9.69 16.60 8.19
CA VAL A 60 8.83 16.28 9.32
C VAL A 60 8.64 17.50 10.22
N ASP A 61 7.39 17.92 10.43
CA ASP A 61 7.04 18.89 11.46
C ASP A 61 6.98 18.21 12.84
N ARG A 62 8.10 18.26 13.56
CA ARG A 62 8.21 17.70 14.90
C ARG A 62 7.21 18.32 15.89
N LYS A 63 6.97 19.63 15.82
CA LYS A 63 6.08 20.31 16.76
C LYS A 63 4.63 19.87 16.53
N GLY A 64 4.20 19.86 15.26
CA GLY A 64 2.87 19.37 14.89
C GLY A 64 2.64 17.92 15.29
N LEU A 65 3.65 17.05 15.13
CA LEU A 65 3.55 15.65 15.57
C LEU A 65 3.42 15.49 17.09
N VAL A 66 4.16 16.27 17.88
CA VAL A 66 4.02 16.26 19.35
C VAL A 66 2.64 16.73 19.76
N GLN A 67 2.17 17.86 19.22
CA GLN A 67 0.83 18.39 19.49
C GLN A 67 -0.25 17.32 19.22
N TYR A 68 -0.24 16.74 18.03
CA TYR A 68 -1.28 15.80 17.62
C TYR A 68 -1.19 14.47 18.35
N LEU A 69 -0.02 13.83 18.38
CA LEU A 69 0.10 12.47 18.89
C LEU A 69 0.24 12.41 20.41
N GLN A 70 1.01 13.32 20.99
CA GLN A 70 1.30 13.29 22.42
C GLN A 70 0.23 14.04 23.23
N GLU A 71 -0.12 15.26 22.83
CA GLU A 71 -1.07 16.08 23.61
C GLU A 71 -2.52 15.64 23.34
N GLU A 72 -2.94 15.56 22.07
CA GLU A 72 -4.34 15.24 21.73
C GLU A 72 -4.67 13.74 21.76
N ARG A 73 -3.70 12.87 21.47
CA ARG A 73 -3.89 11.41 21.41
C ARG A 73 -3.18 10.65 22.53
N GLN A 74 -2.53 11.36 23.45
CA GLN A 74 -1.97 10.82 24.69
C GLN A 74 -0.97 9.68 24.46
N PHE A 75 -0.21 9.73 23.36
CA PHE A 75 0.91 8.83 23.16
C PHE A 75 1.96 9.06 24.24
N SER A 76 2.53 7.98 24.77
CA SER A 76 3.56 8.11 25.80
C SER A 76 4.86 8.69 25.24
N GLN A 77 5.58 9.44 26.07
CA GLN A 77 6.89 10.00 25.73
C GLN A 77 7.82 8.93 25.13
N ARG A 78 7.90 7.76 25.77
CA ARG A 78 8.72 6.64 25.30
C ARG A 78 8.41 6.22 23.85
N ARG A 79 7.13 6.23 23.45
CA ARG A 79 6.75 5.89 22.06
C ARG A 79 7.14 7.01 21.09
N MET A 80 7.00 8.26 21.51
CA MET A 80 7.41 9.42 20.71
C MET A 80 8.92 9.42 20.48
N ASP A 81 9.71 9.19 21.52
CA ASP A 81 11.18 9.15 21.43
C ASP A 81 11.63 8.07 20.44
N GLN A 82 11.09 6.84 20.58
CA GLN A 82 11.41 5.73 19.67
C GLN A 82 11.04 6.01 18.21
N ALA A 83 9.95 6.74 17.97
CA ALA A 83 9.55 7.12 16.61
C ALA A 83 10.44 8.22 16.04
N PHE A 84 10.80 9.22 16.84
CA PHE A 84 11.68 10.31 16.41
C PHE A 84 13.12 9.86 16.15
N GLU A 85 13.66 8.93 16.94
CA GLU A 85 14.97 8.33 16.65
C GLU A 85 14.98 7.66 15.28
N LYS A 86 13.96 6.87 14.94
CA LYS A 86 13.86 6.24 13.61
C LYS A 86 13.74 7.25 12.47
N LEU A 87 12.99 8.33 12.69
CA LEU A 87 12.86 9.41 11.70
C LEU A 87 14.18 10.18 11.52
N LYS A 88 14.98 10.29 12.58
CA LYS A 88 16.33 10.88 12.54
C LYS A 88 17.32 9.98 11.81
N GLU A 89 17.35 8.69 12.13
CA GLU A 89 18.18 7.67 11.44
C GLU A 89 17.86 7.62 9.94
N GLY A 90 16.59 7.76 9.57
CA GLY A 90 16.16 7.82 8.17
C GLY A 90 16.39 9.17 7.47
N GLY A 91 16.97 10.18 8.14
CA GLY A 91 17.26 11.49 7.56
C GLY A 91 16.04 12.41 7.36
N TYR A 92 14.88 12.05 7.90
CA TYR A 92 13.61 12.78 7.76
C TYR A 92 13.44 13.92 8.78
N LEU A 93 14.20 13.84 9.88
CA LEU A 93 14.33 14.91 10.88
C LEU A 93 15.73 15.49 10.81
N ARG A 94 15.84 16.74 10.35
CA ARG A 94 17.09 17.50 10.39
C ARG A 94 17.15 18.30 11.69
N GLU A 95 18.05 17.92 12.59
CA GLU A 95 18.50 18.82 13.65
C GLU A 95 19.48 19.82 13.01
N GLY A 96 19.26 21.12 13.22
CA GLY A 96 20.10 22.16 12.63
C GLY A 96 21.57 21.96 13.01
N GLY A 97 22.40 21.65 12.03
CA GLY A 97 23.84 21.39 12.19
C GLY A 97 24.46 20.89 10.90
N GLN A 98 25.71 21.27 10.63
CA GLN A 98 26.46 20.85 9.45
C GLN A 98 26.61 19.32 9.48
N THR A 99 26.02 18.62 8.50
CA THR A 99 26.16 17.17 8.36
C THR A 99 27.61 16.88 7.98
N SER A 100 28.32 16.08 8.76
CA SER A 100 29.70 15.70 8.45
C SER A 100 29.72 14.85 7.18
N LEU A 101 30.77 14.95 6.36
CA LEU A 101 30.93 14.18 5.12
C LEU A 101 30.68 12.66 5.32
N PHE A 102 30.98 12.14 6.52
CA PHE A 102 30.83 10.74 6.89
C PHE A 102 29.39 10.28 7.14
N SER A 103 28.39 11.16 7.10
CA SER A 103 26.98 10.76 7.23
C SER A 103 26.37 10.18 5.95
N PHE A 104 27.13 10.14 4.85
CA PHE A 104 26.66 9.68 3.53
C PHE A 104 27.16 8.27 3.14
N ASP A 105 28.14 7.72 3.85
CA ASP A 105 28.74 6.40 3.55
C ASP A 105 28.15 5.29 4.46
N GLY A 106 26.83 5.08 4.39
CA GLY A 106 26.09 4.03 5.11
C GLY A 106 25.19 3.22 4.20
#